data_AF-A0A183PYS7-F1
#
_entry.id   AF-A0A183PYS7-F1
#
_cell.length_a   1.000
_cell.length_b   1.000
_cell.length_c   1.000
_cell.angle_alpha   90.00
_cell.angle_beta   90.00
_cell.angle_gamma   90.00
#
_symmetry.space_group_name_H-M   'P 1'
#
loop_
_entity.id
_entity.type
_entity.pdbx_description
1 polymer ?
#
loop_
_entity_poly.entity_id
_entity_poly.type
_entity_poly.pdbx_seq_one_letter_code
_entity_poly.pdbx_strand_id
1 'polypeptide(L)'
;QCIGHANWRYFCNTLLYGILGCAFISYYNLILIFQSNYFPITWSIYYRLLCMIAPPGFMWLTGYLTFLQSIIFLTTSLSTIITCLLFVFIIYEFNLMFTNQTMFERTFKSFDQFYWSNNYDNHMTCIKKFGEEMNNGSSGTTMTSTSVLHHRQQESLSNHYPSLYNIGYKNNIKQYLGERWILAILCPFVHSPLTTDGLSFPTSDSIKFK
;
A
#
# COMPACT_ATOMS: atom_id res chain seq x y z
N GLN A 1 12.69 -12.38 -3.97
CA GLN A 1 12.30 -13.11 -2.74
C GLN A 1 10.89 -12.69 -2.36
N CYS A 2 10.04 -13.63 -1.93
CA CYS A 2 8.66 -13.32 -1.55
C CYS A 2 8.60 -12.71 -0.15
N ILE A 3 7.73 -11.70 0.01
CA ILE A 3 7.41 -11.10 1.30
C ILE A 3 6.15 -11.81 1.83
N GLY A 4 6.26 -12.36 3.03
CA GLY A 4 5.20 -13.14 3.66
C GLY A 4 5.45 -13.27 5.16
N HIS A 5 4.74 -14.19 5.81
CA HIS A 5 4.69 -14.33 7.27
C HIS A 5 6.06 -14.26 7.96
N ALA A 6 7.03 -15.08 7.51
CA ALA A 6 8.34 -15.17 8.15
C ALA A 6 9.23 -13.91 7.96
N ASN A 7 9.03 -13.16 6.86
CA ASN A 7 9.95 -12.11 6.43
C ASN A 7 9.38 -10.70 6.50
N TRP A 8 8.08 -10.55 6.80
CA TRP A 8 7.42 -9.25 6.81
C TRP A 8 8.13 -8.24 7.72
N ARG A 9 8.52 -8.65 8.93
CA ARG A 9 9.21 -7.75 9.89
C ARG A 9 10.47 -7.12 9.31
N TYR A 10 11.24 -7.86 8.53
CA TYR A 10 12.49 -7.38 7.94
C TYR A 10 12.22 -6.42 6.78
N PHE A 11 11.14 -6.68 6.04
CA PHE A 11 10.66 -5.77 5.02
C PHE A 11 10.27 -4.41 5.62
N CYS A 12 9.53 -4.40 6.72
CA CYS A 12 9.21 -3.15 7.45
C CYS A 12 10.45 -2.39 7.91
N ASN A 13 11.39 -3.09 8.55
CA ASN A 13 12.65 -2.48 8.98
C ASN A 13 13.39 -1.87 7.78
N THR A 14 13.45 -2.60 6.65
CA THR A 14 14.08 -2.11 5.42
C THR A 14 13.43 -0.82 4.93
N LEU A 15 12.10 -0.72 4.97
CA LEU A 15 11.38 0.50 4.62
C LEU A 15 11.69 1.66 5.57
N LEU A 16 11.66 1.42 6.88
CA LEU A 16 11.95 2.45 7.89
C LEU A 16 13.38 2.99 7.76
N TYR A 17 14.38 2.11 7.70
CA TYR A 17 15.77 2.52 7.53
C TYR A 17 16.02 3.14 6.15
N GLY A 18 15.32 2.69 5.11
CA GLY A 18 15.36 3.31 3.79
C GLY A 18 14.88 4.77 3.84
N ILE A 19 13.74 5.02 4.50
CA ILE A 19 13.21 6.38 4.69
C ILE A 19 14.20 7.23 5.51
N LEU A 20 14.70 6.73 6.64
CA LEU A 20 15.65 7.46 7.48
C LEU A 20 16.94 7.79 6.72
N GLY A 21 17.49 6.83 5.98
CA GLY A 21 18.69 7.03 5.17
C GLY A 21 18.50 8.05 4.05
N CYS A 22 17.40 7.93 3.29
CA CYS A 22 17.10 8.89 2.22
C CYS A 22 16.76 10.29 2.76
N ALA A 23 16.06 10.38 3.88
CA ALA A 23 15.77 11.65 4.55
C ALA A 23 17.05 12.31 5.07
N PHE A 24 17.96 11.54 5.66
CA PHE A 24 19.27 12.01 6.10
C PHE A 24 20.08 12.56 4.92
N ILE A 25 20.22 11.80 3.83
CA ILE A 25 20.93 12.23 2.61
C ILE A 25 20.30 13.51 2.05
N SER A 26 18.98 13.55 1.92
CA SER A 26 18.25 14.71 1.43
C SER A 26 18.50 15.95 2.30
N TYR A 27 18.46 15.81 3.63
CA TYR A 27 18.69 16.91 4.56
C TYR A 27 20.07 17.55 4.40
N TYR A 28 21.14 16.76 4.40
CA TYR A 28 22.50 17.29 4.23
C TYR A 28 22.71 17.91 2.84
N ASN A 29 22.13 17.30 1.81
CA ASN A 29 22.22 17.86 0.47
C ASN A 29 21.45 19.18 0.34
N LEU A 30 20.31 19.33 0.99
CA LEU A 30 19.56 20.60 1.03
C LEU A 30 20.33 21.69 1.77
N ILE A 31 21.01 21.36 2.88
CA ILE A 31 21.94 22.29 3.55
C ILE A 31 23.05 22.72 2.59
N LEU A 32 23.65 21.78 1.87
CA LEU A 32 24.70 22.08 0.90
C LEU A 32 24.17 22.99 -0.22
N ILE A 33 22.98 22.69 -0.75
CA ILE A 33 22.36 23.48 -1.82
C ILE A 33 21.96 24.88 -1.36
N PHE A 34 21.41 25.07 -0.16
CA PHE A 34 20.82 26.34 0.24
C PHE A 34 21.67 27.19 1.19
N GLN A 35 22.45 26.55 2.06
CA GLN A 35 23.17 27.24 3.13
C GLN A 35 24.69 27.31 2.89
N SER A 36 25.25 26.43 2.06
CA SER A 36 26.70 26.43 1.84
C SER A 36 27.15 27.43 0.77
N ASN A 37 28.39 27.91 0.93
CA ASN A 37 29.10 28.74 -0.06
C ASN A 37 29.61 27.94 -1.26
N TYR A 38 29.27 26.65 -1.37
CA TYR A 38 29.68 25.80 -2.48
C TYR A 38 29.07 26.24 -3.81
N PHE A 39 27.88 26.85 -3.76
CA PHE A 39 27.21 27.41 -4.92
C PHE A 39 27.36 28.93 -4.97
N PRO A 40 27.44 29.53 -6.17
CA PRO A 40 27.55 30.97 -6.32
C PRO A 40 26.41 31.70 -5.58
N ILE A 41 26.76 32.73 -4.81
CA ILE A 41 25.80 33.59 -4.09
C ILE A 41 24.85 34.32 -5.05
N THR A 42 25.26 34.50 -6.31
CA THR A 42 24.44 35.10 -7.37
C THR A 42 23.26 34.23 -7.80
N TRP A 43 23.26 32.94 -7.45
CA TRP A 43 22.16 32.05 -7.81
C TRP A 43 20.97 32.29 -6.91
N SER A 44 19.85 32.69 -7.53
CA SER A 44 18.58 32.83 -6.82
C SER A 44 18.10 31.48 -6.27
N ILE A 45 17.30 31.52 -5.20
CA ILE A 45 16.63 30.35 -4.63
C ILE A 45 15.82 29.59 -5.70
N TYR A 46 15.18 30.33 -6.62
CA TYR A 46 14.36 29.79 -7.71
C TYR A 46 15.19 29.04 -8.73
N TYR A 47 16.39 29.53 -9.06
CA TYR A 47 17.31 28.82 -9.95
C TYR A 47 17.76 27.49 -9.34
N ARG A 48 18.07 27.47 -8.04
CA ARG A 48 18.44 26.24 -7.32
C ARG A 48 17.30 25.23 -7.29
N LEU A 49 16.05 25.67 -7.07
CA LEU A 49 14.86 24.82 -7.14
C LEU A 49 14.61 24.30 -8.57
N LEU A 50 14.80 25.15 -9.58
CA LEU A 50 14.69 24.75 -10.97
C LEU A 50 15.70 23.65 -11.32
N CYS A 51 16.94 23.74 -10.84
CA CYS A 51 17.95 22.69 -11.00
C CYS A 51 17.60 21.38 -10.29
N MET A 52 16.73 21.42 -9.28
CA MET A 52 16.28 20.23 -8.54
C MET A 52 15.09 19.55 -9.22
N ILE A 53 14.23 20.32 -9.90
CA ILE A 53 13.06 19.81 -10.64
C ILE A 53 13.46 19.38 -12.06
N ALA A 54 14.28 20.19 -12.73
CA ALA A 54 14.81 19.85 -14.05
C ALA A 54 15.73 18.63 -13.95
N PRO A 55 15.76 17.74 -14.96
CA PRO A 55 16.67 16.60 -14.96
C PRO A 55 18.12 17.10 -14.85
N PRO A 56 18.84 16.82 -13.74
CA PRO A 56 20.16 17.41 -13.52
C PRO A 56 21.18 16.99 -14.58
N GLY A 57 20.98 15.81 -15.19
CA GLY A 57 21.76 15.35 -16.33
C GLY A 57 21.58 16.21 -17.59
N PHE A 58 20.39 16.77 -17.83
CA PHE A 58 20.15 17.67 -18.96
C PHE A 58 20.86 19.02 -18.78
N MET A 59 20.87 19.55 -17.56
CA MET A 59 21.56 20.81 -17.23
C MET A 59 23.09 20.68 -17.29
N TRP A 60 23.61 19.47 -17.05
CA TRP A 60 25.02 19.16 -17.28
C TRP A 60 25.38 19.16 -18.77
N LEU A 61 24.59 18.47 -19.60
CA LEU A 61 24.83 18.37 -21.05
C LEU A 61 24.80 19.73 -21.75
N THR A 62 24.01 20.66 -21.23
CA THR A 62 23.89 22.04 -21.73
C THR A 62 24.96 22.98 -21.19
N GLY A 63 25.83 22.51 -20.28
CA GLY A 63 26.95 23.29 -19.75
C GLY A 63 26.60 24.27 -18.62
N TYR A 64 25.37 24.25 -18.11
CA TYR A 64 24.94 25.12 -17.01
C TYR A 64 25.46 24.68 -15.63
N LEU A 65 25.74 23.38 -15.47
CA LEU A 65 26.22 22.80 -14.21
C LEU A 65 27.54 22.05 -14.41
N THR A 66 28.42 22.12 -13.40
CA THR A 66 29.61 21.24 -13.35
C THR A 66 29.21 19.80 -12.99
N PHE A 67 30.07 18.83 -13.30
CA PHE A 67 29.79 17.41 -13.04
C PHE A 67 29.44 17.10 -11.56
N LEU A 68 30.19 17.65 -10.61
CA LEU A 68 29.93 17.44 -9.18
C LEU A 68 28.62 18.09 -8.72
N GLN A 69 28.33 19.30 -9.19
CA GLN A 69 27.06 19.98 -8.89
C GLN A 69 25.87 19.16 -9.40
N SER A 70 25.99 18.57 -10.59
CA SER A 70 24.97 17.70 -11.17
C SER A 70 24.73 16.43 -10.35
N ILE A 71 25.77 15.80 -9.79
CA ILE A 71 25.63 14.64 -8.89
C ILE A 71 24.88 15.04 -7.63
N ILE A 72 25.17 16.20 -7.04
CA ILE A 72 24.51 16.69 -5.83
C ILE A 72 23.02 16.92 -6.10
N PHE A 73 22.68 17.66 -7.17
CA PHE A 73 21.28 17.91 -7.54
C PHE A 73 20.53 16.60 -7.88
N LEU A 74 21.15 15.68 -8.60
CA LEU A 74 20.57 14.36 -8.93
C LEU A 74 20.32 13.51 -7.68
N THR A 75 21.30 13.46 -6.77
CA THR A 75 21.17 12.69 -5.53
C THR A 75 20.08 13.29 -4.65
N THR A 76 19.97 14.62 -4.60
CA THR A 76 18.92 15.31 -3.83
C THR A 76 17.53 15.04 -4.42
N SER A 77 17.34 15.24 -5.72
CA SER A 77 16.03 15.02 -6.34
C SER A 77 15.60 13.55 -6.23
N LEU A 78 16.49 12.60 -6.53
CA LEU A 78 16.21 11.18 -6.42
C LEU A 78 15.90 10.77 -4.97
N SER A 79 16.70 11.22 -3.99
CA SER A 79 16.46 10.89 -2.58
C SER A 79 15.15 11.50 -2.04
N THR A 80 14.79 12.72 -2.45
CA THR A 80 13.49 13.31 -2.05
C THR A 80 12.30 12.56 -2.62
N ILE A 81 12.34 12.19 -3.91
CA ILE A 81 11.28 11.42 -4.56
C ILE A 81 11.15 10.05 -3.90
N ILE A 82 12.27 9.34 -3.71
CA ILE A 82 12.28 8.03 -3.05
C ILE A 82 11.73 8.13 -1.62
N THR A 83 12.15 9.15 -0.84
CA THR A 83 11.63 9.36 0.52
C THR A 83 10.12 9.56 0.52
N CYS A 84 9.59 10.37 -0.40
CA CYS A 84 8.16 10.62 -0.53
C CYS A 84 7.39 9.33 -0.88
N LEU A 85 7.88 8.58 -1.88
CA LEU A 85 7.27 7.31 -2.30
C LEU A 85 7.29 6.27 -1.16
N LEU A 86 8.43 6.12 -0.48
CA LEU A 86 8.56 5.20 0.64
C LEU A 86 7.68 5.62 1.83
N PHE A 87 7.51 6.92 2.06
CA PHE A 87 6.63 7.43 3.11
C PHE A 87 5.16 7.13 2.85
N VAL A 88 4.68 7.33 1.62
CA VAL A 88 3.31 6.94 1.24
C VAL A 88 3.14 5.42 1.36
N PHE A 89 4.14 4.67 0.88
CA PHE A 89 4.12 3.22 0.90
C PHE A 89 4.11 2.65 2.33
N ILE A 90 4.90 3.21 3.26
CA ILE A 90 4.91 2.72 4.63
C ILE A 90 3.59 3.01 5.37
N ILE A 91 2.96 4.16 5.12
CA ILE A 91 1.62 4.47 5.67
C ILE A 91 0.61 3.43 5.18
N TYR A 92 0.68 3.07 3.90
CA TYR A 92 -0.17 2.04 3.32
C TYR A 92 0.04 0.67 3.98
N GLU A 93 1.30 0.25 4.18
CA GLU A 93 1.64 -0.99 4.88
C GLU A 93 1.21 -0.99 6.36
N PHE A 94 1.35 0.14 7.06
CA PHE A 94 0.82 0.28 8.42
C PHE A 94 -0.69 0.13 8.47
N ASN A 95 -1.42 0.69 7.49
CA ASN A 95 -2.86 0.52 7.39
C ASN A 95 -3.24 -0.96 7.21
N LEU A 96 -2.52 -1.69 6.35
CA LEU A 96 -2.69 -3.14 6.18
C LEU A 96 -2.43 -3.92 7.48
N MET A 97 -1.36 -3.57 8.20
CA MET A 97 -1.08 -4.17 9.50
C MET A 97 -2.19 -3.88 10.51
N PHE A 98 -2.76 -2.66 10.52
CA PHE A 98 -3.85 -2.31 11.43
C PHE A 98 -5.16 -3.02 11.11
N THR A 99 -5.43 -3.37 9.85
CA THR A 99 -6.62 -4.13 9.46
C THR A 99 -6.38 -5.64 9.44
N ASN A 100 -5.16 -6.09 9.72
CA ASN A 100 -4.71 -7.47 9.59
C ASN A 100 -5.01 -8.07 8.21
N GLN A 101 -4.65 -7.35 7.16
CA GLN A 101 -4.88 -7.76 5.77
C GLN A 101 -3.58 -7.76 4.98
N THR A 102 -3.43 -8.71 4.08
CA THR A 102 -2.32 -8.69 3.12
C THR A 102 -2.66 -7.84 1.89
N MET A 103 -1.62 -7.40 1.17
CA MET A 103 -1.78 -6.77 -0.15
C MET A 103 -2.66 -7.61 -1.09
N PHE A 104 -2.41 -8.91 -1.12
CA PHE A 104 -3.17 -9.84 -1.97
C PHE A 104 -4.66 -9.86 -1.60
N GLU A 105 -4.99 -9.99 -0.31
CA GLU A 105 -6.39 -10.00 0.15
C GLU A 105 -7.11 -8.70 -0.19
N ARG A 106 -6.45 -7.56 -0.03
CA ARG A 106 -7.05 -6.25 -0.34
C ARG A 106 -7.26 -6.06 -1.83
N THR A 107 -6.29 -6.46 -2.67
CA THR A 107 -6.41 -6.40 -4.12
C THR A 107 -7.48 -7.38 -4.62
N PHE A 108 -7.48 -8.62 -4.14
CA PHE A 108 -8.48 -9.62 -4.51
C PHE A 108 -9.90 -9.15 -4.17
N LYS A 109 -10.09 -8.55 -2.99
CA LYS A 109 -11.37 -7.95 -2.61
C LYS A 109 -11.81 -6.85 -3.59
N SER A 110 -10.91 -5.96 -3.97
CA SER A 110 -11.24 -4.88 -4.92
C SER A 110 -11.64 -5.42 -6.29
N PHE A 111 -10.97 -6.50 -6.73
CA PHE A 111 -11.29 -7.19 -7.98
C PHE A 111 -12.65 -7.87 -7.92
N ASP A 112 -12.92 -8.64 -6.87
CA ASP A 112 -14.20 -9.34 -6.67
C ASP A 112 -15.36 -8.32 -6.65
N GLN A 113 -15.21 -7.23 -5.90
CA GLN A 113 -16.22 -6.17 -5.84
C GLN A 113 -16.50 -5.54 -7.22
N PHE A 114 -15.46 -5.30 -8.03
CA PHE A 114 -15.63 -4.76 -9.38
C PHE A 114 -16.30 -5.76 -10.33
N TYR A 115 -15.90 -7.04 -10.27
CA TYR A 115 -16.48 -8.10 -11.08
C TYR A 115 -17.97 -8.27 -10.80
N TRP A 116 -18.34 -8.33 -9.52
CA TRP A 116 -19.74 -8.44 -9.11
C TRP A 116 -20.54 -7.18 -9.47
N SER A 117 -20.03 -5.97 -9.17
CA SER A 117 -20.74 -4.72 -9.50
C SER A 117 -21.13 -4.67 -10.98
N ASN A 118 -20.20 -5.00 -11.88
CA ASN A 118 -20.47 -5.02 -13.32
C ASN A 118 -21.49 -6.10 -13.72
N ASN A 119 -21.43 -7.29 -13.10
CA ASN A 119 -22.40 -8.36 -13.39
C ASN A 119 -23.80 -8.04 -12.87
N TYR A 120 -23.93 -7.46 -11.66
CA TYR A 120 -25.23 -7.01 -11.15
C TYR A 120 -25.83 -5.91 -12.03
N ASP A 121 -25.04 -4.94 -12.49
CA ASP A 121 -25.54 -3.90 -13.39
C ASP A 121 -25.96 -4.46 -14.74
N ASN A 122 -25.20 -5.38 -15.33
CA ASN A 122 -25.57 -6.04 -16.58
C ASN A 122 -26.83 -6.91 -16.41
N HIS A 123 -26.96 -7.62 -15.29
CA HIS A 123 -28.13 -8.44 -14.98
C HIS A 123 -29.36 -7.57 -14.70
N MET A 124 -29.22 -6.47 -13.98
CA MET A 124 -30.30 -5.50 -13.72
C MET A 124 -30.73 -4.80 -15.01
N THR A 125 -29.78 -4.49 -15.90
CA THR A 125 -30.07 -3.91 -17.22
C THR A 125 -30.77 -4.92 -18.12
N CYS A 126 -30.37 -6.19 -18.07
CA CYS A 126 -31.04 -7.29 -18.75
C CYS A 126 -32.47 -7.47 -18.22
N ILE A 127 -32.67 -7.52 -16.90
CA ILE A 127 -34.00 -7.62 -16.28
C ILE A 127 -34.87 -6.41 -16.61
N LYS A 128 -34.32 -5.19 -16.64
CA LYS A 128 -35.07 -4.00 -17.06
C LYS A 128 -35.52 -4.10 -18.52
N LYS A 129 -34.62 -4.52 -19.42
CA LYS A 129 -34.98 -4.79 -20.83
C LYS A 129 -36.03 -5.89 -20.96
N PHE A 130 -35.89 -6.98 -20.20
CA PHE A 130 -36.84 -8.09 -20.21
C PHE A 130 -38.20 -7.71 -19.61
N GLY A 131 -38.22 -6.83 -18.59
CA GLY A 131 -39.44 -6.27 -18.02
C GLY A 131 -40.14 -5.27 -18.95
N GLU A 132 -39.38 -4.51 -19.73
CA GLU A 132 -39.91 -3.67 -20.81
C GLU A 132 -40.46 -4.51 -21.98
N GLU A 133 -39.85 -5.67 -22.28
CA GLU A 133 -40.33 -6.63 -23.28
C GLU A 133 -41.56 -7.44 -22.81
N MET A 134 -41.63 -7.84 -21.53
CA MET A 134 -42.77 -8.58 -20.95
C MET A 134 -44.00 -7.70 -20.69
N ASN A 135 -43.85 -6.38 -20.54
CA ASN A 135 -45.00 -5.46 -20.54
C ASN A 135 -45.71 -5.39 -21.91
N ASN A 136 -45.14 -6.00 -22.95
CA ASN A 136 -45.78 -6.22 -24.26
C ASN A 136 -46.10 -7.71 -24.56
N GLY A 137 -45.96 -8.63 -23.60
CA GLY A 137 -46.14 -10.06 -23.88
C GLY A 137 -46.23 -10.97 -22.65
N SER A 138 -47.33 -11.71 -22.57
CA SER A 138 -47.78 -12.65 -21.54
C SER A 138 -46.75 -13.70 -21.03
N SER A 139 -46.92 -14.05 -19.75
CA SER A 139 -46.67 -15.33 -19.05
C SER A 139 -45.30 -16.02 -19.17
N GLY A 140 -44.61 -16.19 -18.03
CA GLY A 140 -43.41 -17.03 -17.95
C GLY A 140 -43.00 -17.41 -16.52
N THR A 141 -42.85 -18.70 -16.30
CA THR A 141 -42.71 -19.47 -15.06
C THR A 141 -41.41 -19.22 -14.27
N THR A 142 -41.50 -19.17 -12.93
CA THR A 142 -40.35 -19.01 -12.03
C THR A 142 -39.59 -20.34 -11.84
N MET A 143 -38.43 -20.49 -12.46
CA MET A 143 -37.47 -21.55 -12.13
C MET A 143 -36.38 -21.01 -11.19
N THR A 144 -36.47 -21.36 -9.92
CA THR A 144 -35.47 -21.04 -8.91
C THR A 144 -34.24 -21.93 -9.15
N SER A 145 -33.22 -21.39 -9.81
CA SER A 145 -31.97 -22.10 -10.09
C SER A 145 -31.19 -22.40 -8.81
N THR A 146 -30.78 -23.65 -8.65
CA THR A 146 -29.91 -24.18 -7.58
C THR A 146 -28.55 -23.48 -7.46
N SER A 147 -28.16 -22.69 -8.47
CA SER A 147 -27.00 -21.80 -8.40
C SER A 147 -27.13 -20.72 -7.32
N VAL A 148 -28.35 -20.23 -7.05
CA VAL A 148 -28.62 -19.15 -6.07
C VAL A 148 -28.31 -19.58 -4.64
N LEU A 149 -28.38 -20.88 -4.32
CA LEU A 149 -28.15 -21.39 -2.96
C LEU A 149 -26.65 -21.49 -2.62
N HIS A 150 -25.82 -21.91 -3.58
CA HIS A 150 -24.36 -21.82 -3.49
C HIS A 150 -23.89 -20.35 -3.50
N HIS A 151 -24.57 -19.51 -4.26
CA HIS A 151 -24.29 -18.08 -4.39
C HIS A 151 -24.60 -17.30 -3.11
N ARG A 152 -25.68 -17.65 -2.40
CA ARG A 152 -26.04 -17.04 -1.11
C ARG A 152 -25.02 -17.42 -0.01
N GLN A 153 -24.41 -18.60 -0.11
CA GLN A 153 -23.35 -19.04 0.80
C GLN A 153 -22.04 -18.25 0.57
N GLN A 154 -21.71 -17.91 -0.68
CA GLN A 154 -20.58 -17.04 -1.01
C GLN A 154 -20.85 -15.54 -0.76
N GLU A 155 -22.07 -15.04 -0.98
CA GLU A 155 -22.50 -13.67 -0.58
C GLU A 155 -22.43 -13.46 0.95
N SER A 156 -22.68 -14.51 1.75
CA SER A 156 -22.53 -14.44 3.21
C SER A 156 -21.06 -14.38 3.65
N LEU A 157 -20.15 -14.96 2.86
CA LEU A 157 -18.71 -14.91 3.09
C LEU A 157 -18.16 -13.52 2.73
N SER A 158 -18.44 -13.02 1.52
CA SER A 158 -17.86 -11.77 0.99
C SER A 158 -18.26 -10.52 1.78
N ASN A 159 -19.48 -10.48 2.32
CA ASN A 159 -19.96 -9.38 3.16
C ASN A 159 -19.36 -9.38 4.59
N HIS A 160 -18.74 -10.49 5.05
CA HIS A 160 -18.09 -10.60 6.37
C HIS A 160 -16.56 -10.42 6.34
N TYR A 161 -15.93 -10.43 5.17
CA TYR A 161 -14.46 -10.44 5.03
C TYR A 161 -13.66 -9.23 5.50
N PRO A 162 -14.14 -7.96 5.55
CA PRO A 162 -13.25 -6.84 5.87
C PRO A 162 -12.61 -6.94 7.27
N SER A 163 -13.20 -7.74 8.16
CA SER A 163 -12.71 -7.90 9.53
C SER A 163 -12.47 -9.34 9.94
N LEU A 164 -12.49 -10.32 9.02
CA LEU A 164 -12.43 -11.73 9.41
C LEU A 164 -11.17 -12.05 10.23
N TYR A 165 -10.02 -11.51 9.85
CA TYR A 165 -8.77 -11.63 10.60
C TYR A 165 -8.46 -10.41 11.47
N ASN A 166 -9.29 -9.36 11.42
CA ASN A 166 -9.06 -8.17 12.22
C ASN A 166 -9.48 -8.43 13.68
N ILE A 167 -8.49 -8.66 14.53
CA ILE A 167 -8.67 -9.02 15.94
C ILE A 167 -8.33 -7.85 16.90
N GLY A 168 -8.37 -6.63 16.37
CA GLY A 168 -8.04 -5.39 17.07
C GLY A 168 -6.60 -4.94 16.86
N TYR A 169 -6.38 -3.62 16.80
CA TYR A 169 -5.11 -2.99 16.38
C TYR A 169 -3.88 -3.59 17.06
N LYS A 170 -3.87 -3.72 18.39
CA LYS A 170 -2.72 -4.26 19.13
C LYS A 170 -2.41 -5.71 18.75
N ASN A 171 -3.43 -6.54 18.62
CA ASN A 171 -3.26 -7.94 18.33
C ASN A 171 -2.86 -8.15 16.85
N ASN A 172 -3.38 -7.32 15.95
CA ASN A 172 -2.98 -7.32 14.55
C ASN A 172 -1.49 -7.00 14.41
N ILE A 173 -1.02 -5.93 15.07
CA ILE A 173 0.40 -5.55 15.11
C ILE A 173 1.26 -6.71 15.65
N LYS A 174 0.81 -7.38 16.71
CA LYS A 174 1.50 -8.55 17.27
C LYS A 174 1.59 -9.73 16.30
N GLN A 175 0.60 -9.94 15.43
CA GLN A 175 0.69 -11.01 14.42
C GLN A 175 1.79 -10.73 13.40
N TYR A 176 1.96 -9.47 12.99
CA TYR A 176 2.97 -9.08 12.02
C TYR A 176 4.39 -9.02 12.61
N LEU A 177 4.52 -8.51 13.83
CA LEU A 177 5.81 -8.14 14.42
C LEU A 177 6.21 -9.03 15.62
N GLY A 178 5.31 -9.90 16.07
CA GLY A 178 5.51 -10.78 17.22
C GLY A 178 5.28 -10.11 18.57
N GLU A 179 5.56 -10.86 19.64
CA GLU A 179 5.23 -10.44 21.01
C GLU A 179 5.99 -9.19 21.46
N ARG A 180 7.21 -9.00 20.94
CA ARG A 180 8.10 -7.85 21.21
C ARG A 180 8.03 -6.82 20.08
N TRP A 181 6.83 -6.53 19.58
CA TRP A 181 6.61 -5.73 18.37
C TRP A 181 7.30 -4.36 18.36
N ILE A 182 7.37 -3.65 19.50
CA ILE A 182 8.04 -2.33 19.58
C ILE A 182 9.54 -2.45 19.27
N LEU A 183 10.20 -3.44 19.87
CA LEU A 183 11.63 -3.70 19.63
C LEU A 183 11.87 -4.24 18.23
N ALA A 184 10.92 -5.04 17.71
CA ALA A 184 11.00 -5.60 16.36
C ALA A 184 10.92 -4.54 15.25
N ILE A 185 10.23 -3.42 15.49
CA ILE A 185 10.18 -2.26 14.58
C ILE A 185 11.51 -1.49 14.57
N LEU A 186 12.15 -1.38 15.73
CA LEU A 186 13.35 -0.54 15.91
C LEU A 186 14.66 -1.27 15.66
N CYS A 187 14.66 -2.60 15.73
CA CYS A 187 15.87 -3.39 15.57
C CYS A 187 15.57 -4.70 14.83
N PRO A 188 16.14 -4.91 13.63
CA PRO A 188 15.88 -6.12 12.85
C PRO A 188 16.49 -7.37 13.48
N PHE A 189 17.49 -7.21 14.35
CA PHE A 189 18.20 -8.34 14.98
C PHE A 189 17.51 -8.88 16.23
N VAL A 190 16.53 -8.15 16.79
CA VAL A 190 15.81 -8.61 17.97
C VAL A 190 14.85 -9.73 17.55
N HIS A 191 15.05 -10.90 18.15
CA HIS A 191 14.10 -11.99 18.02
C HIS A 191 12.79 -11.63 18.70
N SER A 192 11.76 -11.43 17.88
CA SER A 192 10.37 -11.34 18.30
C SER A 192 9.63 -12.58 17.81
N PRO A 193 9.18 -13.48 18.70
CA PRO A 193 8.46 -14.68 18.30
C PRO A 193 7.09 -14.28 17.72
N LEU A 194 6.77 -14.80 16.54
CA LEU A 194 5.47 -14.62 15.89
C LEU A 194 4.38 -15.34 16.69
N THR A 195 3.18 -14.77 16.72
CA THR A 195 2.06 -15.35 17.48
C THR A 195 1.35 -16.47 16.73
N THR A 196 1.63 -16.65 15.44
CA THR A 196 1.01 -17.67 14.58
C THR A 196 2.08 -18.47 13.84
N ASP A 197 1.72 -19.70 13.49
CA ASP A 197 2.57 -20.66 12.75
C ASP A 197 2.64 -20.37 11.24
N GLY A 198 1.77 -19.50 10.73
CA GLY A 198 1.65 -19.17 9.31
C GLY A 198 0.74 -20.09 8.52
N LEU A 199 0.16 -21.12 9.16
CA LEU A 199 -0.84 -22.02 8.58
C LEU A 199 -2.24 -21.71 9.11
N SER A 200 -2.32 -21.28 10.37
CA SER A 200 -3.57 -20.95 11.05
C SER A 200 -3.52 -19.54 11.62
N PHE A 201 -4.60 -18.79 11.39
CA PHE A 201 -4.73 -17.40 11.86
C PHE A 201 -6.04 -17.27 12.64
N PRO A 202 -6.03 -16.57 13.79
CA PRO A 202 -7.23 -16.39 14.58
C PRO A 202 -8.21 -15.45 13.86
N THR A 203 -9.49 -15.81 13.89
CA THR A 203 -10.56 -15.00 13.31
C THR A 203 -11.19 -14.10 14.37
N SER A 204 -11.76 -12.98 13.95
CA SER A 204 -12.44 -12.00 14.81
C SER A 204 -13.59 -12.63 15.60
N ASP A 205 -14.32 -13.57 15.01
CA ASP A 205 -15.38 -14.31 15.69
C ASP A 205 -14.85 -15.15 16.85
N SER A 206 -13.71 -15.83 16.68
CA SER A 206 -13.15 -16.71 17.72
C SER A 206 -12.72 -15.98 19.01
N ILE A 207 -12.47 -14.67 18.92
CA ILE A 207 -12.00 -13.86 20.05
C ILE A 207 -13.15 -13.16 20.77
N LYS A 208 -14.27 -12.94 20.09
CA LYS A 208 -15.43 -12.22 20.64
C LYS A 208 -16.23 -13.07 21.64
N PHE A 209 -16.04 -14.38 21.65
CA PHE A 209 -16.74 -15.35 22.51
C PHE A 209 -15.89 -15.89 23.67
N LYS A 210 -14.82 -15.19 24.06
CA LYS A 210 -13.97 -15.53 25.20
C LYS A 210 -14.04 -14.46 26.27
#